data_AF-A0A2D7BTJ8-F1
#
_entry.id   AF-A0A2D7BTJ8-F1
#
_cell.length_a   1.000
_cell.length_b   1.000
_cell.length_c   1.000
_cell.angle_alpha   90.00
_cell.angle_beta   90.00
_cell.angle_gamma   90.00
#
_symmetry.space_group_name_H-M   'P 1'
#
loop_
_entity.id
_entity.type
_entity.pdbx_description
1 polymer ?
#
loop_
_entity_poly.entity_id
_entity_poly.type
_entity_poly.pdbx_seq_one_letter_code
_entity_poly.pdbx_strand_id
1 'polypeptide(L)'
;MRLHELVEARVEPDKKFMSQVEQIIDDSIEEYQKYLNDNGDVDDIFEFEEILNQNNYDDLPIEFIATDAERKDPNEWISAEAGIDKNGKFMQVYLFTKNLEGKYGPKTFKQLVMRMLAHETIHWNQYAKIGLDRVNKIKSGHQKGTELANKTGNQMDWMREYLRDPHELMAYASDLASEIKDTNNPEQVLRNPEAYKDDLPSYARYRQVFEPNSKELKQLLKYTADYYNG
;
A
#
# COMPACT_ATOMS: atom_id res chain seq x y z
N MET A 1 11.38 -1.46 27.57
CA MET A 1 11.23 -0.73 26.30
C MET A 1 10.09 0.25 26.42
N ARG A 2 10.39 1.54 26.36
CA ARG A 2 9.37 2.59 26.34
C ARG A 2 8.79 2.68 24.91
N LEU A 3 7.52 3.05 24.77
CA LEU A 3 6.85 3.16 23.47
C LEU A 3 7.66 4.03 22.47
N HIS A 4 8.41 5.03 22.95
CA HIS A 4 9.25 5.90 22.11
C HIS A 4 10.46 5.19 21.47
N GLU A 5 10.95 4.09 22.05
CA GLU A 5 12.14 3.38 21.55
C GLU A 5 11.82 2.51 20.32
N LEU A 6 10.53 2.19 20.10
CA LEU A 6 10.04 1.52 18.89
C LEU A 6 9.76 2.50 17.74
N VAL A 7 9.72 3.81 18.01
CA VAL A 7 9.22 4.84 17.07
C VAL A 7 10.33 5.48 16.25
N GLU A 8 11.61 5.33 16.63
CA GLU A 8 12.71 6.02 15.91
C GLU A 8 13.41 5.19 14.83
N ALA A 9 13.40 3.86 14.90
CA ALA A 9 14.06 3.03 13.89
C ALA A 9 13.12 2.76 12.70
N ARG A 10 13.46 3.30 11.52
CA ARG A 10 12.81 3.01 10.23
C ARG A 10 12.59 1.49 10.08
N VAL A 11 11.39 1.09 9.68
CA VAL A 11 11.04 -0.31 9.42
C VAL A 11 11.08 -0.52 7.92
N GLU A 12 11.91 -1.43 7.44
CA GLU A 12 11.95 -1.72 6.00
C GLU A 12 10.74 -2.55 5.56
N PRO A 13 10.32 -2.40 4.29
CA PRO A 13 9.54 -3.43 3.60
C PRO A 13 10.23 -4.80 3.64
N ASP A 14 9.45 -5.87 3.51
CA ASP A 14 9.97 -7.24 3.44
C ASP A 14 10.52 -7.52 2.03
N LYS A 15 11.75 -7.04 1.77
CA LYS A 15 12.40 -7.11 0.45
C LYS A 15 12.49 -8.53 -0.11
N LYS A 16 12.63 -9.55 0.77
CA LYS A 16 12.69 -10.95 0.34
C LYS A 16 11.34 -11.39 -0.19
N PHE A 17 10.28 -11.25 0.62
CA PHE A 17 8.92 -11.58 0.21
C PHE A 17 8.53 -10.84 -1.08
N MET A 18 8.77 -9.52 -1.12
CA MET A 18 8.47 -8.70 -2.29
C MET A 18 9.20 -9.19 -3.54
N SER A 19 10.48 -9.56 -3.46
CA SER A 19 11.23 -10.05 -4.63
C SER A 19 10.68 -11.37 -5.19
N GLN A 20 10.12 -12.23 -4.34
CA GLN A 20 9.49 -13.48 -4.78
C GLN A 20 8.14 -13.20 -5.43
N VAL A 21 7.32 -12.31 -4.84
CA VAL A 21 6.05 -11.89 -5.43
C VAL A 21 6.26 -11.13 -6.74
N GLU A 22 7.34 -10.36 -6.87
CA GLU A 22 7.68 -9.68 -8.12
C GLU A 22 7.89 -10.66 -9.27
N GLN A 23 8.52 -11.81 -9.02
CA GLN A 23 8.68 -12.87 -10.01
C GLN A 23 7.33 -13.48 -10.41
N ILE A 24 6.45 -13.75 -9.44
CA ILE A 24 5.08 -14.22 -9.71
C ILE A 24 4.36 -13.24 -10.64
N ILE A 25 4.45 -11.94 -10.36
CA ILE A 25 3.80 -10.90 -11.17
C ILE A 25 4.40 -10.84 -12.58
N ASP A 26 5.73 -10.91 -12.71
CA ASP A 26 6.39 -10.87 -14.02
C ASP A 26 5.99 -12.06 -14.90
N ASP A 27 6.01 -13.27 -14.34
CA ASP A 27 5.60 -14.49 -15.05
C ASP A 27 4.11 -14.43 -15.43
N SER A 28 3.27 -13.95 -14.51
CA SER A 28 1.82 -13.82 -14.73
C SER A 28 1.48 -12.78 -15.78
N ILE A 29 2.22 -11.67 -15.83
CA ILE A 29 2.06 -10.65 -16.88
C ILE A 29 2.42 -11.23 -18.25
N GLU A 30 3.50 -12.00 -18.35
CA GLU A 30 3.90 -12.62 -19.61
C GLU A 30 2.85 -13.63 -20.09
N GLU A 31 2.34 -14.46 -19.18
CA GLU A 31 1.31 -15.45 -19.47
C GLU A 31 -0.03 -14.81 -19.84
N TYR A 32 -0.47 -13.82 -19.08
CA TYR A 32 -1.70 -13.09 -19.37
C TYR A 32 -1.63 -12.35 -20.71
N GLN A 33 -0.46 -11.81 -21.09
CA GLN A 33 -0.30 -11.22 -22.42
C GLN A 33 -0.47 -12.25 -23.55
N LYS A 34 -0.05 -13.51 -23.35
CA LYS A 34 -0.30 -14.59 -24.31
C LYS A 34 -1.78 -14.89 -24.40
N TYR A 35 -2.47 -14.99 -23.25
CA TYR A 35 -3.91 -15.14 -23.20
C TYR A 35 -4.63 -14.01 -23.96
N LEU A 36 -4.28 -12.74 -23.72
CA LEU A 36 -4.87 -11.59 -24.40
C LEU A 36 -4.67 -11.68 -25.92
N ASN A 37 -3.48 -12.02 -26.38
CA ASN A 37 -3.18 -12.17 -27.81
C ASN A 37 -4.07 -13.25 -28.48
N ASP A 38 -4.34 -14.34 -27.77
CA ASP A 38 -5.16 -15.44 -28.26
C ASP A 38 -6.68 -15.15 -28.16
N ASN A 39 -7.07 -14.18 -27.34
CA ASN A 39 -8.47 -13.82 -27.07
C ASN A 39 -8.87 -12.41 -27.56
N GLY A 40 -8.13 -11.87 -28.54
CA GLY A 40 -8.50 -10.63 -29.23
C GLY A 40 -8.22 -9.35 -28.44
N ASP A 41 -7.26 -9.39 -27.51
CA ASP A 41 -6.79 -8.27 -26.69
C ASP A 41 -7.91 -7.65 -25.83
N VAL A 42 -8.80 -8.50 -25.33
CA VAL A 42 -9.90 -8.13 -24.43
C VAL A 42 -9.50 -8.53 -23.01
N ASP A 43 -9.52 -7.56 -22.10
CA ASP A 43 -9.24 -7.81 -20.68
C ASP A 43 -10.22 -8.84 -20.09
N ASP A 44 -9.67 -9.86 -19.42
CA ASP A 44 -10.36 -10.77 -18.51
C ASP A 44 -9.60 -10.81 -17.18
N ILE A 45 -10.08 -10.01 -16.22
CA ILE A 45 -9.41 -9.85 -14.93
C ILE A 45 -9.58 -11.10 -14.04
N PHE A 46 -10.61 -11.92 -14.27
CA PHE A 46 -10.76 -13.19 -13.56
C PHE A 46 -9.71 -14.19 -14.04
N GLU A 47 -9.50 -14.30 -15.36
CA GLU A 47 -8.40 -15.10 -15.91
C GLU A 47 -7.05 -14.61 -15.37
N PHE A 48 -6.82 -13.30 -15.33
CA PHE A 48 -5.57 -12.76 -14.80
C PHE A 48 -5.35 -13.12 -13.32
N GLU A 49 -6.41 -13.12 -12.51
CA GLU A 49 -6.34 -13.57 -11.13
C GLU A 49 -6.00 -15.06 -11.03
N GLU A 50 -6.62 -15.91 -11.85
CA GLU A 50 -6.30 -17.34 -11.88
C GLU A 50 -4.81 -17.56 -12.21
N ILE A 51 -4.29 -16.86 -13.22
CA ILE A 51 -2.88 -16.90 -13.61
C ILE A 51 -1.97 -16.45 -12.46
N LEU A 52 -2.30 -15.34 -11.80
CA LEU A 52 -1.54 -14.81 -10.66
C LEU A 52 -1.43 -15.83 -9.52
N ASN A 53 -2.54 -16.49 -9.18
CA ASN A 53 -2.57 -17.48 -8.12
C ASN A 53 -1.91 -18.81 -8.53
N GLN A 54 -2.05 -19.25 -9.78
CA GLN A 54 -1.38 -20.43 -10.31
C GLN A 54 0.15 -20.27 -10.32
N ASN A 55 0.63 -19.06 -10.60
CA ASN A 55 2.06 -18.75 -10.57
C ASN A 55 2.64 -18.56 -9.17
N ASN A 56 1.84 -18.65 -8.10
CA ASN A 56 2.33 -18.66 -6.72
C ASN A 56 2.88 -20.05 -6.30
N TYR A 57 3.87 -20.55 -7.03
CA TYR A 57 4.45 -21.90 -6.84
C TYR A 57 5.11 -22.15 -5.48
N ASP A 58 5.53 -21.08 -4.80
CA ASP A 58 6.25 -21.12 -3.52
C ASP A 58 5.29 -21.13 -2.31
N ASP A 59 3.96 -21.22 -2.52
CA ASP A 59 2.92 -21.10 -1.50
C ASP A 59 3.15 -19.86 -0.60
N LEU A 60 3.51 -18.74 -1.22
CA LEU A 60 3.70 -17.48 -0.49
C LEU A 60 2.38 -17.07 0.17
N PRO A 61 2.41 -16.37 1.31
CA PRO A 61 1.21 -15.93 2.03
C PRO A 61 0.52 -14.74 1.34
N ILE A 62 0.26 -14.85 0.04
CA ILE A 62 -0.45 -13.90 -0.79
C ILE A 62 -1.49 -14.63 -1.63
N GLU A 63 -2.66 -14.01 -1.75
CA GLU A 63 -3.77 -14.48 -2.59
C GLU A 63 -4.30 -13.29 -3.38
N PHE A 64 -4.49 -13.47 -4.69
CA PHE A 64 -5.14 -12.48 -5.55
C PHE A 64 -6.62 -12.81 -5.69
N ILE A 65 -7.49 -11.80 -5.68
CA ILE A 65 -8.94 -12.01 -5.68
C ILE A 65 -9.59 -11.04 -6.66
N ALA A 66 -10.11 -11.53 -7.77
CA ALA A 66 -10.90 -10.72 -8.70
C ALA A 66 -12.32 -10.55 -8.17
N THR A 67 -12.86 -9.32 -8.27
CA THR A 67 -14.21 -9.04 -7.78
C THR A 67 -14.92 -7.92 -8.56
N ASP A 68 -16.21 -8.13 -8.81
CA ASP A 68 -17.14 -7.16 -9.41
C ASP A 68 -17.71 -6.14 -8.39
N ALA A 69 -17.18 -6.13 -7.17
CA ALA A 69 -17.61 -5.23 -6.12
C ALA A 69 -17.49 -3.76 -6.56
N GLU A 70 -18.59 -3.01 -6.45
CA GLU A 70 -18.59 -1.60 -6.84
C GLU A 70 -17.73 -0.76 -5.90
N ARG A 71 -16.90 0.11 -6.50
CA ARG A 71 -16.08 1.08 -5.77
C ARG A 71 -16.64 2.48 -5.92
N LYS A 72 -16.59 3.26 -4.83
CA LYS A 72 -16.95 4.68 -4.87
C LYS A 72 -15.94 5.49 -5.67
N ASP A 73 -14.66 5.12 -5.58
CA ASP A 73 -13.60 5.72 -6.36
C ASP A 73 -13.37 4.89 -7.64
N PRO A 74 -13.61 5.45 -8.84
CA PRO A 74 -13.35 4.76 -10.11
C PRO A 74 -11.86 4.53 -10.41
N ASN A 75 -10.96 5.11 -9.58
CA ASN A 75 -9.52 4.92 -9.65
C ASN A 75 -8.99 3.94 -8.59
N GLU A 76 -9.87 3.37 -7.77
CA GLU A 76 -9.51 2.27 -6.87
C GLU A 76 -9.50 0.96 -7.68
N TRP A 77 -8.36 0.68 -8.30
CA TRP A 77 -8.18 -0.50 -9.16
C TRP A 77 -7.79 -1.74 -8.36
N ILE A 78 -7.00 -1.54 -7.30
CA ILE A 78 -6.55 -2.58 -6.39
C ILE A 78 -6.69 -2.14 -4.94
N SER A 79 -6.81 -3.09 -4.03
CA SER A 79 -6.64 -2.87 -2.59
C SER A 79 -6.00 -4.09 -1.94
N ALA A 80 -5.42 -3.93 -0.76
CA ALA A 80 -4.91 -5.05 0.02
C ALA A 80 -5.55 -5.12 1.39
N GLU A 81 -5.67 -6.35 1.88
CA GLU A 81 -5.78 -6.67 3.29
C GLU A 81 -4.56 -7.47 3.70
N ALA A 82 -3.87 -7.04 4.75
CA ALA A 82 -2.73 -7.78 5.28
C ALA A 82 -2.78 -7.85 6.80
N GLY A 83 -2.31 -8.97 7.34
CA GLY A 83 -2.32 -9.17 8.77
C GLY A 83 -1.46 -10.33 9.22
N ILE A 84 -1.54 -10.61 10.52
CA ILE A 84 -0.95 -11.81 11.12
C ILE A 84 -2.05 -12.47 11.94
N ASP A 85 -2.41 -13.69 11.56
CA ASP A 85 -3.40 -14.52 12.24
C ASP A 85 -2.73 -15.70 12.98
N LYS A 86 -3.52 -16.73 13.32
CA LYS A 86 -3.00 -17.94 13.98
C LYS A 86 -2.16 -18.82 13.05
N ASN A 87 -2.39 -18.74 11.75
CA ASN A 87 -1.75 -19.55 10.72
C ASN A 87 -0.50 -18.87 10.15
N GLY A 88 -0.36 -17.55 10.35
CA GLY A 88 0.85 -16.81 10.03
C GLY A 88 0.55 -15.42 9.50
N LYS A 89 1.53 -14.86 8.78
CA LYS A 89 1.30 -13.67 7.95
C LYS A 89 0.35 -14.05 6.82
N PHE A 90 -0.54 -13.15 6.43
CA PHE A 90 -1.36 -13.29 5.23
C PHE A 90 -1.53 -11.95 4.52
N MET A 91 -1.70 -12.02 3.21
CA MET A 91 -2.00 -10.88 2.35
C MET A 91 -3.03 -11.29 1.31
N GLN A 92 -4.04 -10.46 1.11
CA GLN A 92 -5.04 -10.62 0.07
C GLN A 92 -5.05 -9.36 -0.78
N VAL A 93 -4.93 -9.52 -2.09
CA VAL A 93 -4.91 -8.44 -3.06
C VAL A 93 -6.20 -8.52 -3.88
N TYR A 94 -7.07 -7.54 -3.70
CA TYR A 94 -8.34 -7.46 -4.41
C TYR A 94 -8.16 -6.69 -5.71
N LEU A 95 -8.55 -7.30 -6.83
CA LEU A 95 -8.57 -6.73 -8.17
C LEU A 95 -10.00 -6.35 -8.52
N PHE A 96 -10.28 -5.05 -8.64
CA PHE A 96 -11.63 -4.56 -8.94
C PHE A 96 -11.85 -4.56 -10.46
N THR A 97 -12.48 -5.62 -10.96
CA THR A 97 -12.63 -5.94 -12.40
C THR A 97 -13.17 -4.75 -13.20
N LYS A 98 -14.33 -4.21 -12.81
CA LYS A 98 -15.00 -3.06 -13.44
C LYS A 98 -14.15 -1.79 -13.51
N ASN A 99 -13.20 -1.65 -12.59
CA ASN A 99 -12.32 -0.49 -12.50
C ASN A 99 -11.02 -0.69 -13.29
N LEU A 100 -10.63 -1.95 -13.54
CA LEU A 100 -9.43 -2.37 -14.26
C LEU A 100 -9.69 -2.57 -15.77
N GLU A 101 -10.86 -3.08 -16.16
CA GLU A 101 -11.21 -3.33 -17.56
C GLU A 101 -11.02 -2.09 -18.44
N GLY A 102 -10.26 -2.25 -19.53
CA GLY A 102 -9.93 -1.18 -20.48
C GLY A 102 -8.95 -0.13 -19.95
N LYS A 103 -8.46 -0.28 -18.71
CA LYS A 103 -7.44 0.55 -18.08
C LYS A 103 -6.19 -0.24 -17.67
N TYR A 104 -6.30 -1.57 -17.67
CA TYR A 104 -5.19 -2.44 -17.32
C TYR A 104 -3.97 -2.13 -18.19
N GLY A 105 -2.81 -2.17 -17.55
CA GLY A 105 -1.54 -2.06 -18.21
C GLY A 105 -0.48 -2.74 -17.35
N PRO A 106 0.33 -3.65 -17.90
CA PRO A 106 1.17 -4.55 -17.10
C PRO A 106 2.18 -3.79 -16.23
N LYS A 107 2.80 -2.74 -16.78
CA LYS A 107 3.74 -1.89 -16.05
C LYS A 107 3.07 -1.16 -14.88
N THR A 108 1.90 -0.56 -15.13
CA THR A 108 1.15 0.18 -14.11
C THR A 108 0.64 -0.76 -13.02
N PHE A 109 0.11 -1.93 -13.41
CA PHE A 109 -0.33 -2.96 -12.48
C PHE A 109 0.80 -3.40 -11.55
N LYS A 110 1.94 -3.82 -12.12
CA LYS A 110 3.11 -4.25 -11.34
C LYS A 110 3.53 -3.15 -10.35
N GLN A 111 3.64 -1.91 -10.82
CA GLN A 111 4.04 -0.78 -9.97
C GLN A 111 3.06 -0.55 -8.80
N LEU A 112 1.75 -0.59 -9.06
CA LEU A 112 0.73 -0.39 -8.03
C LEU A 112 0.77 -1.52 -6.99
N VAL A 113 0.82 -2.78 -7.43
CA VAL A 113 0.89 -3.93 -6.53
C VAL A 113 2.17 -3.86 -5.70
N MET A 114 3.34 -3.67 -6.32
CA MET A 114 4.61 -3.64 -5.59
C MET A 114 4.70 -2.51 -4.56
N ARG A 115 4.11 -1.33 -4.83
CA ARG A 115 4.04 -0.23 -3.84
C ARG A 115 3.16 -0.61 -2.66
N MET A 116 1.97 -1.17 -2.93
CA MET A 116 1.06 -1.65 -1.89
C MET A 116 1.69 -2.78 -1.05
N LEU A 117 2.41 -3.73 -1.67
CA LEU A 117 3.15 -4.76 -0.92
C LEU A 117 4.21 -4.14 -0.01
N ALA A 118 4.90 -3.09 -0.47
CA ALA A 118 5.87 -2.38 0.35
C ALA A 118 5.22 -1.78 1.61
N HIS A 119 4.06 -1.14 1.43
CA HIS A 119 3.24 -0.59 2.50
C HIS A 119 2.85 -1.66 3.53
N GLU A 120 2.21 -2.74 3.07
CA GLU A 120 1.68 -3.78 3.97
C GLU A 120 2.79 -4.57 4.67
N THR A 121 3.92 -4.79 4.00
CA THR A 121 5.05 -5.50 4.62
C THR A 121 5.79 -4.66 5.67
N ILE A 122 5.72 -3.32 5.59
CA ILE A 122 6.13 -2.45 6.69
C ILE A 122 5.26 -2.74 7.92
N HIS A 123 3.94 -2.88 7.76
CA HIS A 123 3.05 -3.23 8.86
C HIS A 123 3.36 -4.61 9.45
N TRP A 124 3.61 -5.62 8.62
CA TRP A 124 4.07 -6.93 9.12
C TRP A 124 5.32 -6.82 9.99
N ASN A 125 6.32 -6.05 9.53
CA ASN A 125 7.57 -5.89 10.24
C ASN A 125 7.42 -5.05 11.51
N GLN A 126 6.49 -4.09 11.53
CA GLN A 126 6.08 -3.38 12.75
C GLN A 126 5.44 -4.34 13.76
N TYR A 127 4.49 -5.17 13.33
CA TYR A 127 3.84 -6.17 14.19
C TYR A 127 4.83 -7.20 14.74
N ALA A 128 5.76 -7.68 13.92
CA ALA A 128 6.81 -8.60 14.33
C ALA A 128 7.74 -7.99 15.40
N LYS A 129 8.10 -6.70 15.27
CA LYS A 129 8.92 -5.99 16.27
C LYS A 129 8.18 -5.75 17.59
N ILE A 130 6.87 -5.51 17.56
CA ILE A 130 6.04 -5.27 18.75
C ILE A 130 5.78 -6.58 19.53
N GLY A 131 5.64 -7.69 18.80
CA GLY A 131 5.24 -8.99 19.34
C GLY A 131 3.72 -9.18 19.33
N LEU A 132 3.26 -10.33 18.82
CA LEU A 132 1.84 -10.65 18.61
C LEU A 132 1.00 -10.61 19.90
N ASP A 133 1.62 -10.90 21.04
CA ASP A 133 1.00 -10.84 22.38
C ASP A 133 0.65 -9.40 22.82
N ARG A 134 1.26 -8.40 22.17
CA ARG A 134 1.07 -6.97 22.43
C ARG A 134 0.29 -6.27 21.34
N VAL A 135 0.41 -6.68 20.07
CA VAL A 135 -0.34 -6.09 18.94
C VAL A 135 -1.84 -6.13 19.22
N ASN A 136 -2.37 -7.26 19.70
CA ASN A 136 -3.80 -7.39 20.04
C ASN A 136 -4.27 -6.49 21.20
N LYS A 137 -3.35 -5.85 21.94
CA LYS A 137 -3.65 -4.95 23.06
C LYS A 137 -3.52 -3.48 22.69
N ILE A 138 -3.04 -3.16 21.48
CA ILE A 138 -2.82 -1.80 21.01
C ILE A 138 -3.84 -1.53 19.90
N LYS A 139 -4.67 -0.49 20.08
CA LYS A 139 -5.58 -0.08 19.03
C LYS A 139 -4.81 0.51 17.85
N SER A 140 -5.12 0.06 16.63
CA SER A 140 -4.58 0.66 15.40
C SER A 140 -5.13 2.07 15.16
N GLY A 141 -4.49 2.83 14.28
CA GLY A 141 -5.01 4.12 13.81
C GLY A 141 -6.43 3.99 13.26
N HIS A 142 -6.70 2.92 12.51
CA HIS A 142 -8.02 2.60 11.99
C HIS A 142 -9.05 2.42 13.14
N GLN A 143 -8.74 1.61 14.15
CA GLN A 143 -9.65 1.36 15.27
C GLN A 143 -9.93 2.63 16.08
N LYS A 144 -8.90 3.42 16.39
CA LYS A 144 -9.05 4.70 17.10
C LYS A 144 -9.88 5.69 16.27
N GLY A 145 -9.61 5.78 14.97
CA GLY A 145 -10.34 6.64 14.04
C GLY A 145 -11.81 6.25 13.95
N THR A 146 -12.12 4.96 13.87
CA THR A 146 -13.51 4.45 13.79
C THR A 146 -14.29 4.80 15.05
N GLU A 147 -13.70 4.58 16.23
CA GLU A 147 -14.32 4.99 17.49
C GLU A 147 -14.57 6.50 17.56
N LEU A 148 -13.61 7.31 17.09
CA LEU A 148 -13.72 8.76 17.13
C LEU A 148 -14.79 9.28 16.16
N ALA A 149 -14.80 8.82 14.91
CA ALA A 149 -15.80 9.22 13.93
C ALA A 149 -17.21 8.78 14.32
N ASN A 150 -17.36 7.60 14.95
CA ASN A 150 -18.65 7.17 15.50
C ASN A 150 -19.11 8.09 16.65
N LYS A 151 -18.17 8.59 17.46
CA LYS A 151 -18.47 9.52 18.56
C LYS A 151 -18.81 10.93 18.08
N THR A 152 -18.12 11.44 17.06
CA THR A 152 -18.28 12.83 16.59
C THR A 152 -19.23 12.97 15.41
N GLY A 153 -19.54 11.88 14.71
CA GLY A 153 -20.27 11.88 13.44
C GLY A 153 -19.46 12.42 12.26
N ASN A 154 -18.17 12.69 12.43
CA ASN A 154 -17.33 13.32 11.42
C ASN A 154 -16.26 12.36 10.89
N GLN A 155 -16.38 11.98 9.62
CA GLN A 155 -15.42 11.09 8.95
C GLN A 155 -14.02 11.71 8.80
N MET A 156 -13.89 13.04 8.82
CA MET A 156 -12.57 13.67 8.82
C MET A 156 -11.79 13.41 10.12
N ASP A 157 -12.48 13.11 11.22
CA ASP A 157 -11.81 12.73 12.47
C ASP A 157 -11.22 11.32 12.38
N TRP A 158 -11.88 10.41 11.63
CA TRP A 158 -11.30 9.11 11.30
C TRP A 158 -9.98 9.28 10.54
N MET A 159 -9.99 10.07 9.45
CA MET A 159 -8.81 10.25 8.61
C MET A 159 -7.66 10.93 9.36
N ARG A 160 -7.98 11.89 10.24
CA ARG A 160 -6.99 12.55 11.09
C ARG A 160 -6.33 11.61 12.08
N GLU A 161 -7.10 10.75 12.73
CA GLU A 161 -6.56 9.80 13.71
C GLU A 161 -5.77 8.69 13.02
N TYR A 162 -6.26 8.21 11.88
CA TYR A 162 -5.61 7.20 11.06
C TYR A 162 -4.23 7.68 10.58
N LEU A 163 -4.15 8.82 9.90
CA LEU A 163 -2.88 9.33 9.34
C LEU A 163 -1.89 9.86 10.39
N ARG A 164 -2.36 10.08 11.64
CA ARG A 164 -1.50 10.39 12.79
C ARG A 164 -0.80 9.18 13.36
N ASP A 165 -1.31 7.98 13.10
CA ASP A 165 -0.75 6.77 13.67
C ASP A 165 0.68 6.56 13.15
N PRO A 166 1.67 6.37 14.04
CA PRO A 166 3.07 6.23 13.62
C PRO A 166 3.31 5.07 12.66
N HIS A 167 2.49 4.02 12.70
CA HIS A 167 2.63 2.87 11.81
C HIS A 167 2.26 3.23 10.38
N GLU A 168 1.08 3.84 10.22
CA GLU A 168 0.56 4.35 8.95
C GLU A 168 1.51 5.39 8.37
N LEU A 169 2.01 6.30 9.21
CA LEU A 169 2.91 7.36 8.77
C LEU A 169 4.19 6.82 8.14
N MET A 170 4.79 5.77 8.71
CA MET A 170 5.97 5.13 8.09
C MET A 170 5.63 4.44 6.77
N ALA A 171 4.47 3.81 6.65
CA ALA A 171 4.06 3.10 5.44
C ALA A 171 3.77 4.09 4.30
N TYR A 172 2.95 5.13 4.54
CA TYR A 172 2.73 6.22 3.58
C TYR A 172 4.00 7.02 3.24
N ALA A 173 4.96 7.11 4.15
CA ALA A 173 6.24 7.72 3.83
C ALA A 173 7.04 6.90 2.80
N SER A 174 6.92 5.56 2.84
CA SER A 174 7.49 4.65 1.85
C SER A 174 6.80 4.81 0.50
N ASP A 175 5.46 4.87 0.49
CA ASP A 175 4.67 5.13 -0.71
C ASP A 175 5.08 6.44 -1.36
N LEU A 176 5.13 7.53 -0.58
CA LEU A 176 5.54 8.84 -1.08
C LEU A 176 6.96 8.82 -1.64
N ALA A 177 7.88 8.06 -1.03
CA ALA A 177 9.24 7.93 -1.57
C ALA A 177 9.24 7.21 -2.92
N SER A 178 8.40 6.18 -3.10
CA SER A 178 8.19 5.51 -4.39
C SER A 178 7.56 6.47 -5.41
N GLU A 179 6.47 7.14 -5.05
CA GLU A 179 5.79 8.11 -5.92
C GLU A 179 6.76 9.19 -6.44
N ILE A 180 7.61 9.73 -5.56
CA ILE A 180 8.65 10.71 -5.94
C ILE A 180 9.65 10.11 -6.94
N LYS A 181 10.12 8.88 -6.73
CA LYS A 181 11.04 8.18 -7.64
C LYS A 181 10.45 7.97 -9.03
N ASP A 182 9.13 7.86 -9.13
CA ASP A 182 8.41 7.64 -10.38
C ASP A 182 8.19 8.93 -11.19
N THR A 183 8.48 10.11 -10.62
CA THR A 183 8.36 11.39 -11.31
C THR A 183 9.49 11.65 -12.30
N ASN A 184 9.27 12.57 -13.24
CA ASN A 184 10.30 12.97 -14.21
C ASN A 184 11.44 13.80 -13.60
N ASN A 185 11.26 14.38 -12.41
CA ASN A 185 12.30 15.15 -11.73
C ASN A 185 12.33 14.89 -10.20
N PRO A 186 12.70 13.67 -9.77
CA PRO A 186 12.56 13.24 -8.38
C PRO A 186 13.26 14.13 -7.36
N GLU A 187 14.44 14.67 -7.69
CA GLU A 187 15.19 15.56 -6.78
C GLU A 187 14.46 16.87 -6.50
N GLN A 188 13.81 17.44 -7.52
CA GLN A 188 13.04 18.67 -7.35
C GLN A 188 11.77 18.41 -6.54
N VAL A 189 11.10 17.28 -6.83
CA VAL A 189 9.89 16.87 -6.13
C VAL A 189 10.18 16.58 -4.65
N LEU A 190 11.29 15.89 -4.34
CA LEU A 190 11.70 15.62 -2.95
C LEU A 190 11.94 16.91 -2.15
N ARG A 191 12.47 17.96 -2.79
CA ARG A 191 12.72 19.27 -2.15
C ARG A 191 11.44 20.10 -1.97
N ASN A 192 10.46 19.94 -2.86
CA ASN A 192 9.23 20.73 -2.84
C ASN A 192 7.99 19.91 -3.24
N PRO A 193 7.57 18.93 -2.43
CA PRO A 193 6.43 18.06 -2.76
C PRO A 193 5.09 18.82 -2.84
N GLU A 194 4.94 19.98 -2.18
CA GLU A 194 3.72 20.80 -2.25
C GLU A 194 3.44 21.29 -3.68
N ALA A 195 4.48 21.60 -4.46
CA ALA A 195 4.32 22.04 -5.86
C ALA A 195 3.86 20.91 -6.80
N TYR A 196 3.96 19.66 -6.37
CA TYR A 196 3.61 18.45 -7.13
C TYR A 196 2.52 17.65 -6.44
N LYS A 197 1.75 18.26 -5.52
CA LYS A 197 0.76 17.57 -4.70
C LYS A 197 -0.21 16.72 -5.53
N ASP A 198 -0.62 17.21 -6.70
CA ASP A 198 -1.60 16.54 -7.55
C ASP A 198 -1.04 15.26 -8.22
N ASP A 199 0.29 15.14 -8.30
CA ASP A 199 1.01 13.96 -8.82
C ASP A 199 1.46 13.01 -7.70
N LEU A 200 1.22 13.35 -6.43
CA LEU A 200 1.69 12.63 -5.25
C LEU A 200 0.50 12.22 -4.36
N PRO A 201 -0.22 11.13 -4.68
CA PRO A 201 -1.41 10.70 -3.96
C PRO A 201 -1.22 10.59 -2.44
N SER A 202 -0.09 10.05 -1.98
CA SER A 202 0.21 9.93 -0.55
C SER A 202 0.38 11.29 0.11
N TYR A 203 1.08 12.23 -0.54
CA TYR A 203 1.23 13.58 -0.03
C TYR A 203 -0.10 14.36 -0.04
N ALA A 204 -0.86 14.25 -1.13
CA ALA A 204 -2.18 14.85 -1.26
C ALA A 204 -3.13 14.39 -0.14
N ARG A 205 -3.14 13.08 0.17
CA ARG A 205 -3.95 12.49 1.25
C ARG A 205 -3.60 13.11 2.62
N TYR A 206 -2.32 13.26 2.95
CA TYR A 206 -1.92 13.95 4.18
C TYR A 206 -2.31 15.43 4.18
N ARG A 207 -2.19 16.11 3.03
CA ARG A 207 -2.54 17.53 2.88
C ARG A 207 -4.04 17.82 2.97
N GLN A 208 -4.91 16.84 2.74
CA GLN A 208 -6.36 16.98 3.01
C GLN A 208 -6.68 17.17 4.50
N VAL A 209 -5.78 16.75 5.39
CA VAL A 209 -6.02 16.72 6.83
C VAL A 209 -5.13 17.70 7.59
N PHE A 210 -3.85 17.78 7.23
CA PHE A 210 -2.86 18.51 7.98
C PHE A 210 -2.36 19.71 7.19
N GLU A 211 -2.32 20.87 7.84
CA GLU A 211 -1.77 22.10 7.29
C GLU A 211 -0.28 21.96 6.91
N PRO A 212 0.21 22.76 5.94
CA PRO A 212 1.64 22.84 5.65
C PRO A 212 2.46 23.06 6.93
N ASN A 213 3.62 22.41 7.03
CA ASN A 213 4.54 22.51 8.18
C ASN A 213 4.00 21.98 9.53
N SER A 214 2.85 21.31 9.55
CA SER A 214 2.39 20.49 10.68
C SER A 214 3.44 19.47 11.12
N LYS A 215 3.35 19.02 12.37
CA LYS A 215 4.29 18.03 12.91
C LYS A 215 4.21 16.72 12.13
N GLU A 216 2.99 16.30 11.77
CA GLU A 216 2.69 15.09 11.02
C GLU A 216 3.29 15.13 9.61
N LEU A 217 3.11 16.21 8.84
CA LEU A 217 3.75 16.34 7.53
C LEU A 217 5.28 16.38 7.61
N LYS A 218 5.84 17.09 8.59
CA LYS A 218 7.30 17.11 8.78
C LYS A 218 7.84 15.72 9.08
N GLN A 219 7.11 14.93 9.86
CA GLN A 219 7.49 13.56 10.17
C GLN A 219 7.36 12.64 8.96
N LEU A 220 6.28 12.78 8.17
CA LEU A 220 6.11 12.07 6.89
C LEU A 220 7.31 12.33 5.98
N LEU A 221 7.60 13.61 5.72
CA LEU A 221 8.70 14.02 4.83
C LEU A 221 10.08 13.55 5.33
N LYS A 222 10.30 13.50 6.65
CA LYS A 222 11.51 12.94 7.23
C LYS A 222 11.68 11.46 6.86
N TYR A 223 10.67 10.63 7.12
CA TYR A 223 10.75 9.22 6.76
C TYR A 223 10.80 9.02 5.24
N THR A 224 10.10 9.84 4.46
CA THR A 224 10.17 9.81 3.00
C THR A 224 11.59 10.04 2.50
N ALA A 225 12.29 11.04 3.05
CA ALA A 225 13.69 11.28 2.72
C ALA A 225 14.58 10.08 3.09
N ASP A 226 14.31 9.44 4.23
CA ASP A 226 15.03 8.23 4.62
C ASP A 226 14.80 7.08 3.62
N TYR A 227 13.54 6.74 3.29
CA TYR A 227 13.21 5.69 2.31
C TYR A 227 13.67 6.02 0.89
N TYR A 228 13.72 7.30 0.52
CA TYR A 228 14.21 7.71 -0.79
C TYR A 228 15.69 7.34 -0.97
N ASN A 229 16.50 7.52 0.07
CA ASN A 229 17.94 7.30 0.06
C ASN A 229 18.38 5.87 0.44
N GLY A 230 17.47 5.04 0.94
CA GLY A 230 17.73 3.64 1.34
C GLY A 230 17.37 2.63 0.26
#